data_AF-A0A8H7FEV9-F1
#
_entry.id   AF-A0A8H7FEV9-F1
#
_cell.length_a   1.000
_cell.length_b   1.000
_cell.length_c   1.000
_cell.angle_alpha   90.00
_cell.angle_beta   90.00
_cell.angle_gamma   90.00
#
_symmetry.space_group_name_H-M   'P 1'
#
loop_
_entity.id
_entity.type
_entity.pdbx_description
1 polymer ?
#
loop_
_entity_poly.entity_id
_entity_poly.type
_entity_poly.pdbx_seq_one_letter_code
_entity_poly.pdbx_strand_id
1 'polypeptide(L)'
;MVLIQPLDPLPVLAEYSSDEKRICELQMGFATRLRKSAYYVVETTKSAELPRYSDKYRPSPASQPSLKRKDLHQPFFPSDIFEGYFNPKKKRQGIWEFSSAQATKSKGKGNLMNLDEMQEDGDDAEKSSDERSDAGSQVVESDYDVDEEYDNDYAENYFDNGEGDDMDDLGGGGGGDDGGGETMKSTLVSLVLLGAAPVAVSACEGQCIIGITDAFLGNYSTPIGSVLGRLVCRKLSLYTPSNSSSKANQISNELIPPESRTSTPFKYLTPLIDTYNKLAYNAMETAIFPSYFHGKCQDAPGANGVEPKGCPDPDCPVVCGTPGSLIHFYSKLRTIAFDETISMLKNLTNPESDSFKGVAKAVMADIDGNSSRGGIVTPGRVGVPLLRRTENVTMALERIMKQAPILLDKTCGEGQAECSWEVAMKEYIMSFP
;
A
#
# COMPACT_ATOMS: atom_id res chain seq x y z
N MET A 1 -17.47 -7.71 33.13
CA MET A 1 -17.16 -7.07 31.83
C MET A 1 -16.67 -8.18 30.92
N VAL A 2 -17.53 -8.72 30.05
CA VAL A 2 -17.17 -9.84 29.15
C VAL A 2 -16.90 -9.23 27.78
N LEU A 3 -15.64 -9.28 27.35
CA LEU A 3 -15.14 -8.59 26.15
C LEU A 3 -15.37 -9.37 24.84
N ILE A 4 -16.16 -10.44 24.89
CA ILE A 4 -16.47 -11.31 23.75
C ILE A 4 -17.96 -11.19 23.47
N GLN A 5 -18.32 -10.56 22.34
CA GLN A 5 -19.70 -10.57 21.88
C GLN A 5 -20.08 -11.99 21.43
N PRO A 6 -21.19 -12.56 21.91
CA PRO A 6 -21.66 -13.84 21.40
C PRO A 6 -22.04 -13.70 19.91
N LEU A 7 -21.37 -14.45 19.05
CA LEU A 7 -21.69 -14.55 17.63
C LEU A 7 -22.80 -15.61 17.46
N ASP A 8 -24.05 -15.17 17.31
CA ASP A 8 -25.17 -16.05 16.95
C ASP A 8 -25.72 -15.68 15.56
N PRO A 9 -25.75 -16.62 14.60
CA PRO A 9 -25.36 -18.03 14.72
C PRO A 9 -23.85 -18.26 14.60
N LEU A 10 -23.35 -19.32 15.27
CA LEU A 10 -22.00 -19.83 15.06
C LEU A 10 -21.78 -20.20 13.58
N PRO A 11 -20.56 -20.02 13.05
CA PRO A 11 -20.24 -20.45 11.70
C PRO A 11 -20.45 -21.97 11.56
N VAL A 12 -21.18 -22.38 10.53
CA VAL A 12 -21.44 -23.80 10.25
C VAL A 12 -20.19 -24.41 9.63
N LEU A 13 -19.64 -25.43 10.29
CA LEU A 13 -18.51 -26.22 9.78
C LEU A 13 -19.02 -27.22 8.73
N ALA A 14 -19.21 -26.75 7.50
CA ALA A 14 -19.51 -27.62 6.36
C ALA A 14 -18.24 -28.37 5.91
N GLU A 15 -18.42 -29.56 5.32
CA GLU A 15 -17.31 -30.26 4.66
C GLU A 15 -16.83 -29.47 3.43
N TYR A 16 -15.51 -29.40 3.25
CA TYR A 16 -14.92 -28.70 2.11
C TYR A 16 -15.25 -29.40 0.80
N SER A 17 -15.75 -28.63 -0.17
CA SER A 17 -15.90 -29.07 -1.56
C SER A 17 -14.53 -29.35 -2.21
N SER A 18 -14.51 -30.14 -3.29
CA SER A 18 -13.28 -30.42 -4.04
C SER A 18 -12.60 -29.15 -4.55
N ASP A 19 -13.39 -28.15 -4.95
CA ASP A 19 -12.89 -26.88 -5.44
C ASP A 19 -12.24 -26.06 -4.31
N GLU A 20 -12.85 -26.02 -3.13
CA GLU A 20 -12.27 -25.37 -1.94
C GLU A 20 -10.97 -26.04 -1.48
N LYS A 21 -10.89 -27.39 -1.53
CA LYS A 21 -9.64 -28.11 -1.23
C LYS A 21 -8.53 -27.70 -2.19
N ARG A 22 -8.82 -27.64 -3.50
CA ARG A 22 -7.86 -27.18 -4.51
C ARG A 22 -7.43 -25.72 -4.28
N ILE A 23 -8.35 -24.84 -3.92
CA ILE A 23 -8.02 -23.44 -3.58
C ILE A 23 -7.11 -23.39 -2.36
N CYS A 24 -7.40 -24.17 -1.32
CA CYS A 24 -6.59 -24.25 -0.11
C CYS A 24 -5.16 -24.74 -0.41
N GLU A 25 -5.02 -25.81 -1.21
CA GLU A 25 -3.72 -26.32 -1.65
C GLU A 25 -2.92 -25.26 -2.42
N LEU A 26 -3.57 -24.52 -3.32
CA LEU A 26 -2.93 -23.43 -4.06
C LEU A 26 -2.49 -22.29 -3.14
N GLN A 27 -3.31 -21.92 -2.15
CA GLN A 27 -2.97 -20.89 -1.17
C GLN A 27 -1.79 -21.31 -0.28
N MET A 28 -1.80 -22.56 0.21
CA MET A 28 -0.69 -23.13 0.98
C MET A 28 0.59 -23.22 0.15
N GLY A 29 0.48 -23.66 -1.10
CA GLY A 29 1.60 -23.73 -2.04
C GLY A 29 2.17 -22.34 -2.34
N PHE A 30 1.30 -21.34 -2.53
CA PHE A 30 1.73 -19.95 -2.73
C PHE A 30 2.47 -19.40 -1.51
N ALA A 31 1.93 -19.57 -0.29
CA ALA A 31 2.58 -19.15 0.94
C ALA A 31 3.97 -19.80 1.11
N THR A 32 4.09 -21.08 0.77
CA THR A 32 5.36 -21.81 0.83
C THR A 32 6.37 -21.27 -0.19
N ARG A 33 5.95 -21.00 -1.42
CA ARG A 33 6.81 -20.40 -2.45
C ARG A 33 7.22 -18.98 -2.08
N LEU A 34 6.30 -18.17 -1.54
CA LEU A 34 6.58 -16.81 -1.09
C LEU A 34 7.66 -16.82 0.00
N ARG A 35 7.53 -17.66 1.03
CA ARG A 35 8.53 -17.80 2.12
C ARG A 35 9.91 -18.26 1.64
N LYS A 36 9.96 -19.04 0.56
CA LYS A 36 11.22 -19.49 -0.07
C LYS A 36 11.78 -18.50 -1.11
N SER A 37 11.01 -17.48 -1.47
CA SER A 37 11.41 -16.52 -2.50
C SER A 37 12.44 -15.52 -1.98
N ALA A 38 13.22 -14.92 -2.88
CA ALA A 38 14.19 -13.87 -2.55
C ALA A 38 13.55 -12.59 -1.98
N TYR A 39 12.23 -12.43 -2.13
CA TYR A 39 11.49 -11.25 -1.68
C TYR A 39 10.99 -11.35 -0.24
N TYR A 40 11.10 -12.53 0.39
CA TYR A 40 10.69 -12.71 1.78
C TYR A 40 11.80 -12.25 2.73
N VAL A 41 11.62 -11.06 3.30
CA VAL A 41 12.56 -10.47 4.24
C VAL A 41 12.53 -11.26 5.55
N VAL A 42 13.62 -11.96 5.86
CA VAL A 42 13.80 -12.63 7.15
C VAL A 42 14.62 -11.71 8.04
N GLU A 43 14.07 -11.33 9.19
CA GLU A 43 14.80 -10.55 10.18
C GLU A 43 16.00 -11.37 10.68
N THR A 44 17.20 -10.80 10.56
CA THR A 44 18.43 -11.44 11.03
C THR A 44 18.49 -11.37 12.55
N THR A 45 17.91 -12.36 13.22
CA THR A 45 18.05 -12.50 14.67
C THR A 45 19.47 -12.95 14.98
N LYS A 46 20.31 -12.03 15.47
CA LYS A 46 21.57 -12.41 16.12
C LYS A 46 21.21 -13.15 17.40
N SER A 47 21.67 -14.40 17.56
CA SER A 47 21.49 -15.13 18.82
C SER A 47 22.16 -14.33 19.94
N ALA A 48 21.41 -14.01 20.99
CA ALA A 48 21.96 -13.41 22.21
C ALA A 48 22.65 -14.46 23.11
N GLU A 49 22.57 -15.75 22.74
CA GLU A 49 23.25 -16.84 23.43
C GLU A 49 24.75 -16.86 23.11
N LEU A 50 25.56 -17.29 24.08
CA LEU A 50 26.99 -17.50 23.86
C LEU A 50 27.20 -18.46 22.68
N PRO A 51 28.16 -18.16 21.79
CA PRO A 51 28.43 -18.99 20.62
C PRO A 51 28.80 -20.40 21.07
N ARG A 52 28.05 -21.41 20.62
CA ARG A 52 28.32 -22.81 20.89
C ARG A 52 29.02 -23.43 19.69
N TYR A 53 29.86 -24.44 19.93
CA TYR A 53 30.51 -25.18 18.85
C TYR A 53 29.49 -25.82 17.87
N SER A 54 28.29 -26.15 18.36
CA SER A 54 27.18 -26.66 17.55
C SER A 54 26.66 -25.66 16.51
N ASP A 55 26.84 -24.36 16.71
CA ASP A 55 26.36 -23.34 15.77
C ASP A 55 27.11 -23.40 14.44
N LYS A 56 28.33 -23.95 14.41
CA LYS A 56 29.12 -24.19 13.20
C LYS A 56 28.48 -25.20 12.25
N TYR A 57 27.71 -26.15 12.80
CA TYR A 57 27.03 -27.19 12.01
C TYR A 57 25.56 -26.87 11.77
N ARG A 58 25.05 -25.76 12.32
CA ARG A 58 23.69 -25.33 12.06
C ARG A 58 23.62 -24.88 10.60
N PRO A 59 22.78 -25.50 9.75
CA PRO A 59 22.59 -25.01 8.39
C PRO A 59 22.21 -23.55 8.47
N SER A 60 23.06 -22.68 7.91
CA SER A 60 22.72 -21.27 7.83
C SER A 60 21.35 -21.18 7.17
N PRO A 61 20.38 -20.47 7.78
CA PRO A 61 19.03 -20.38 7.23
C PRO A 61 19.19 -19.97 5.77
N ALA A 62 18.70 -20.85 4.88
CA ALA A 62 19.03 -20.94 3.46
C ALA A 62 19.57 -19.62 2.89
N SER A 63 20.81 -19.63 2.37
CA SER A 63 21.41 -18.44 1.77
C SER A 63 20.43 -17.87 0.75
N GLN A 64 19.78 -16.78 1.14
CA GLN A 64 18.80 -16.15 0.27
C GLN A 64 19.54 -15.76 -1.02
N PRO A 65 18.88 -15.86 -2.19
CA PRO A 65 19.49 -15.41 -3.44
C PRO A 65 19.96 -13.97 -3.27
N SER A 66 21.26 -13.72 -3.45
CA SER A 66 21.81 -12.37 -3.31
C SER A 66 21.12 -11.45 -4.33
N LEU A 67 20.61 -10.31 -3.88
CA LEU A 67 20.04 -9.32 -4.78
C LEU A 67 21.09 -8.88 -5.80
N LYS A 68 20.71 -8.77 -7.08
CA LYS A 68 21.59 -8.27 -8.15
C LYS A 68 21.26 -6.81 -8.43
N ARG A 69 22.29 -5.97 -8.54
CA ARG A 69 22.13 -4.52 -8.77
C ARG A 69 21.29 -4.19 -10.02
N LYS A 70 21.37 -5.03 -11.06
CA LYS A 70 20.67 -4.84 -12.35
C LYS A 70 19.16 -5.09 -12.29
N ASP A 71 18.69 -5.84 -11.29
CA ASP A 71 17.27 -6.20 -11.16
C ASP A 71 16.50 -5.18 -10.30
N LEU A 72 17.19 -4.14 -9.80
CA LEU A 72 16.66 -3.11 -8.90
C LEU A 72 16.66 -1.73 -9.57
N HIS A 73 15.55 -1.00 -9.43
CA HIS A 73 15.44 0.39 -9.89
C HIS A 73 16.18 1.34 -8.92
N GLN A 74 17.43 1.68 -9.25
CA GLN A 74 18.29 2.52 -8.39
C GLN A 74 17.64 3.83 -7.89
N PRO A 75 16.86 4.60 -8.69
CA PRO A 75 16.25 5.84 -8.22
C PRO A 75 15.21 5.66 -7.10
N PHE A 76 14.70 4.44 -6.90
CA PHE A 76 13.71 4.17 -5.87
C PHE A 76 14.32 4.03 -4.47
N PHE A 77 15.61 3.71 -4.39
CA PHE A 77 16.30 3.48 -3.12
C PHE A 77 17.17 4.70 -2.75
N PRO A 78 17.21 5.10 -1.46
CA PRO A 78 18.21 6.05 -0.98
C PRO A 78 19.62 5.58 -1.38
N SER A 79 20.41 6.49 -1.96
CA SER A 79 21.75 6.19 -2.49
C SER A 79 22.65 5.50 -1.47
N ASP A 80 22.55 5.93 -0.21
CA ASP A 80 23.41 5.45 0.87
C ASP A 80 23.15 3.99 1.24
N ILE A 81 21.88 3.58 1.19
CA ILE A 81 21.46 2.20 1.49
C ILE A 81 21.82 1.30 0.30
N PHE A 82 21.52 1.76 -0.91
CA PHE A 82 21.79 1.01 -2.13
C PHE A 82 23.29 0.75 -2.32
N GLU A 83 24.11 1.80 -2.21
CA GLU A 83 25.56 1.66 -2.30
C GLU A 83 26.15 0.92 -1.09
N GLY A 84 25.61 1.12 0.11
CA GLY A 84 26.05 0.42 1.31
C GLY A 84 25.84 -1.10 1.24
N TYR A 85 24.73 -1.55 0.63
CA TYR A 85 24.46 -2.98 0.43
C TYR A 85 25.39 -3.61 -0.61
N PHE A 86 25.59 -2.94 -1.77
CA PHE A 86 26.41 -3.50 -2.86
C PHE A 86 27.92 -3.27 -2.69
N ASN A 87 28.34 -2.26 -1.93
CA ASN A 87 29.74 -1.90 -1.68
C ASN A 87 30.04 -1.78 -0.17
N PRO A 88 29.94 -2.87 0.62
CA PRO A 88 30.10 -2.83 2.07
C PRO A 88 31.48 -2.31 2.52
N LYS A 89 32.51 -2.47 1.68
CA LYS A 89 33.87 -2.00 1.96
C LYS A 89 34.01 -0.47 1.96
N LYS A 90 33.15 0.27 1.23
CA LYS A 90 33.17 1.75 1.22
C LYS A 90 32.57 2.36 2.49
N LYS A 91 31.64 1.67 3.14
CA LYS A 91 30.93 2.18 4.33
C LYS A 91 31.85 2.31 5.56
N ARG A 92 32.88 1.45 5.68
CA ARG A 92 33.90 1.55 6.76
C ARG A 92 34.72 2.85 6.69
N GLN A 93 34.84 3.47 5.50
CA GLN A 93 35.58 4.72 5.30
C GLN A 93 34.71 5.99 5.39
N GLY A 94 33.38 5.91 5.42
CA GLY A 94 32.52 7.10 5.51
C GLY A 94 31.97 7.40 6.91
N ILE A 95 31.77 6.37 7.74
CA ILE A 95 31.14 6.53 9.07
C ILE A 95 32.11 7.11 10.12
N TRP A 96 33.42 6.86 10.00
CA TRP A 96 34.43 7.47 10.89
C TRP A 96 34.61 8.98 10.65
N GLU A 97 34.23 9.48 9.47
CA GLU A 97 34.40 10.88 9.10
C GLU A 97 33.21 11.75 9.55
N PHE A 98 32.00 11.21 9.57
CA PHE A 98 30.82 11.96 10.04
C PHE A 98 30.66 11.98 11.58
N SER A 99 31.31 11.07 12.30
CA SER A 99 31.29 11.02 13.77
C SER A 99 32.41 11.82 14.44
N SER A 100 33.41 12.29 13.68
CA SER A 100 34.58 13.02 14.22
C SER A 100 34.55 14.54 14.00
N ALA A 101 33.62 15.08 13.18
CA ALA A 101 33.57 16.51 12.85
C ALA A 101 32.88 17.41 13.89
N GLN A 102 32.29 16.87 14.97
CA GLN A 102 31.56 17.66 15.99
C GLN A 102 32.09 17.49 17.43
N ALA A 103 33.35 17.08 17.59
CA ALA A 103 33.98 16.92 18.90
C ALA A 103 35.26 17.77 19.02
N THR A 104 35.15 19.09 18.85
CA THR A 104 36.17 20.02 19.37
C THR A 104 35.54 20.91 20.45
N LYS A 105 36.15 20.83 21.65
CA LYS A 105 35.85 21.56 22.90
C LYS A 105 34.79 20.96 23.84
N SER A 106 35.18 19.91 24.57
CA SER A 106 35.17 20.02 26.03
C SER A 106 36.23 19.10 26.66
N LYS A 107 37.03 19.68 27.55
CA LYS A 107 38.06 19.02 28.34
C LYS A 107 37.35 18.50 29.59
N GLY A 108 37.08 17.20 29.64
CA GLY A 108 36.37 16.57 30.76
C GLY A 108 36.76 15.11 30.87
N LYS A 109 37.59 14.81 31.86
CA LYS A 109 38.16 13.49 32.16
C LYS A 109 37.04 12.56 32.64
N GLY A 110 36.70 11.55 31.86
CA GLY A 110 35.74 10.51 32.22
C GLY A 110 35.96 9.27 31.35
N ASN A 111 36.38 8.18 31.99
CA ASN A 111 36.67 6.89 31.36
C ASN A 111 35.42 6.33 30.67
N LEU A 112 35.48 6.12 29.35
CA LEU A 112 34.67 5.14 28.65
C LEU A 112 35.58 3.99 28.24
N MET A 113 35.18 2.78 28.61
CA MET A 113 35.91 1.54 28.40
C MET A 113 35.92 1.20 26.90
N ASN A 114 37.11 1.04 26.32
CA ASN A 114 37.31 0.35 25.05
C ASN A 114 37.34 -1.16 25.34
N LEU A 115 36.48 -1.93 24.68
CA LEU A 115 36.34 -3.38 24.83
C LEU A 115 36.60 -4.12 23.51
N ASP A 116 37.54 -3.64 22.70
CA ASP A 116 37.96 -4.30 21.45
C ASP A 116 39.49 -4.24 21.23
N GLU A 117 40.26 -3.86 22.24
CA GLU A 117 41.72 -3.82 22.17
C GLU A 117 42.32 -4.50 23.41
N MET A 118 42.32 -5.84 23.38
CA MET A 118 43.25 -6.62 24.17
C MET A 118 43.48 -7.98 23.49
N GLN A 119 44.67 -8.08 22.86
CA GLN A 119 45.58 -9.24 22.98
C GLN A 119 45.17 -10.49 22.17
N GLU A 120 46.01 -11.09 21.32
CA GLU A 120 47.46 -11.23 21.38
C GLU A 120 48.03 -11.60 19.98
N ASP A 121 49.02 -10.83 19.55
CA ASP A 121 50.03 -11.20 18.57
C ASP A 121 50.87 -12.39 19.09
N GLY A 122 51.40 -13.21 18.20
CA GLY A 122 52.42 -14.20 18.57
C GLY A 122 52.76 -15.16 17.46
N ASP A 123 53.68 -14.75 16.60
CA ASP A 123 54.27 -15.44 15.45
C ASP A 123 54.77 -16.88 15.71
N ASP A 124 54.71 -17.72 14.68
CA ASP A 124 55.88 -18.43 14.12
C ASP A 124 55.44 -19.20 12.85
N ALA A 125 55.94 -18.85 11.67
CA ALA A 125 57.28 -19.05 11.13
C ALA A 125 57.41 -20.38 10.37
N GLU A 126 57.70 -20.23 9.08
CA GLU A 126 58.27 -21.26 8.21
C GLU A 126 59.48 -21.92 8.89
N LYS A 127 59.53 -23.26 8.91
CA LYS A 127 60.81 -23.98 8.83
C LYS A 127 60.72 -25.23 7.97
N SER A 128 61.30 -25.06 6.78
CA SER A 128 62.12 -26.05 6.08
C SER A 128 63.30 -26.50 6.94
N SER A 129 63.57 -27.81 6.89
CA SER A 129 64.86 -28.51 6.99
C SER A 129 65.88 -28.19 8.10
N ASP A 130 66.29 -29.30 8.71
CA ASP A 130 67.66 -29.70 9.06
C ASP A 130 68.11 -29.71 10.53
N GLU A 131 68.61 -30.90 10.85
CA GLU A 131 69.60 -31.32 11.85
C GLU A 131 69.42 -31.08 13.36
N ARG A 132 69.51 -32.23 14.05
CA ARG A 132 70.37 -32.53 15.21
C ARG A 132 69.87 -32.21 16.63
N SER A 133 69.64 -33.33 17.31
CA SER A 133 70.37 -33.78 18.50
C SER A 133 69.99 -33.20 19.87
N ASP A 134 69.43 -34.12 20.66
CA ASP A 134 70.06 -34.66 21.88
C ASP A 134 69.55 -34.16 23.25
N ALA A 135 69.41 -35.17 24.11
CA ALA A 135 69.20 -35.18 25.57
C ALA A 135 67.95 -34.46 26.12
N GLY A 136 67.09 -35.07 26.94
CA GLY A 136 67.16 -36.32 27.70
C GLY A 136 66.39 -36.16 29.03
N SER A 137 65.80 -37.26 29.52
CA SER A 137 65.24 -37.50 30.88
C SER A 137 64.03 -36.64 31.31
N GLN A 138 62.94 -37.15 31.90
CA GLN A 138 62.80 -38.14 32.97
C GLN A 138 61.32 -38.62 32.97
N VAL A 139 61.05 -39.92 32.79
CA VAL A 139 60.50 -40.87 33.79
C VAL A 139 59.38 -40.28 34.68
N VAL A 140 58.15 -40.77 34.55
CA VAL A 140 57.45 -41.58 35.58
C VAL A 140 56.43 -42.48 34.88
N GLU A 141 56.53 -43.73 35.30
CA GLU A 141 55.84 -44.97 34.99
C GLU A 141 54.46 -45.01 35.68
N SER A 142 53.42 -45.51 35.00
CA SER A 142 52.37 -46.29 35.68
C SER A 142 51.67 -47.20 34.68
N ASP A 143 51.87 -48.49 34.91
CA ASP A 143 51.31 -49.68 34.28
C ASP A 143 49.80 -49.63 34.01
N TYR A 144 49.41 -50.01 32.79
CA TYR A 144 48.14 -50.68 32.53
C TYR A 144 48.39 -51.82 31.54
N ASP A 145 48.81 -52.97 32.08
CA ASP A 145 48.62 -54.27 31.45
C ASP A 145 47.13 -54.63 31.53
N VAL A 146 46.44 -54.58 30.39
CA VAL A 146 45.18 -55.31 30.17
C VAL A 146 45.28 -55.97 28.79
N ASP A 147 46.09 -57.02 28.75
CA ASP A 147 45.96 -58.08 27.76
C ASP A 147 44.75 -58.95 28.15
N GLU A 148 43.56 -58.61 27.66
CA GLU A 148 42.46 -59.56 27.54
C GLU A 148 41.90 -59.52 26.11
N GLU A 149 42.51 -60.40 25.32
CA GLU A 149 42.02 -61.05 24.13
C GLU A 149 40.52 -61.40 24.26
N TYR A 150 39.67 -60.58 23.63
CA TYR A 150 38.30 -60.95 23.32
C TYR A 150 38.01 -60.60 21.87
N ASP A 151 37.95 -61.66 21.06
CA ASP A 151 37.21 -61.75 19.81
C ASP A 151 35.82 -61.15 20.03
N ASN A 152 35.66 -59.88 19.64
CA ASN A 152 34.40 -59.16 19.69
C ASN A 152 33.94 -58.94 18.25
N ASP A 153 33.29 -59.94 17.69
CA ASP A 153 32.43 -59.99 16.50
C ASP A 153 31.21 -59.04 16.56
N TYR A 154 31.30 -58.00 17.39
CA TYR A 154 30.29 -56.98 17.64
C TYR A 154 30.28 -55.86 16.59
N ALA A 155 31.32 -55.76 15.76
CA ALA A 155 31.44 -54.69 14.77
C ALA A 155 30.75 -54.98 13.42
N GLU A 156 30.47 -56.24 13.08
CA GLU A 156 29.98 -56.60 11.73
C GLU A 156 28.45 -56.79 11.61
N ASN A 157 27.69 -56.84 12.71
CA ASN A 157 26.24 -57.13 12.67
C ASN A 157 25.31 -55.98 13.09
N TYR A 158 25.81 -54.76 13.31
CA TYR A 158 24.96 -53.66 13.83
C TYR A 158 24.33 -52.75 12.74
N PHE A 159 24.60 -52.98 11.44
CA PHE A 159 23.99 -52.19 10.36
C PHE A 159 23.70 -52.98 9.08
N ASP A 160 23.28 -54.24 9.20
CA ASP A 160 22.63 -54.94 8.10
C ASP A 160 21.14 -55.12 8.41
N ASN A 161 20.38 -54.05 8.21
CA ASN A 161 18.92 -54.15 8.14
C ASN A 161 18.60 -54.60 6.71
N GLY A 162 18.60 -55.91 6.50
CA GLY A 162 18.24 -56.55 5.24
C GLY A 162 16.83 -56.20 4.77
N GLU A 163 16.69 -55.04 4.13
CA GLU A 163 15.65 -54.74 3.15
C GLU A 163 16.33 -54.55 1.80
N GLY A 164 16.67 -55.70 1.21
CA GLY A 164 16.81 -55.83 -0.22
C GLY A 164 15.44 -55.73 -0.92
N ASP A 165 15.55 -55.38 -2.19
CA ASP A 165 14.60 -55.56 -3.29
C ASP A 165 13.73 -54.35 -3.71
N ASP A 166 14.14 -53.84 -4.88
CA ASP A 166 13.32 -53.56 -6.08
C ASP A 166 12.53 -52.23 -6.13
N MET A 167 12.53 -51.42 -7.20
CA MET A 167 13.02 -51.49 -8.58
C MET A 167 12.78 -50.11 -9.25
N ASP A 168 13.45 -49.89 -10.40
CA ASP A 168 13.09 -49.02 -11.54
C ASP A 168 13.21 -47.48 -11.43
N ASP A 169 14.19 -46.85 -12.08
CA ASP A 169 14.29 -46.52 -13.53
C ASP A 169 13.51 -45.24 -13.93
N LEU A 170 14.00 -44.56 -14.98
CA LEU A 170 13.66 -43.27 -15.58
C LEU A 170 14.53 -42.09 -15.05
N GLY A 171 15.55 -41.58 -15.74
CA GLY A 171 15.84 -41.59 -17.17
C GLY A 171 15.74 -40.16 -17.75
N GLY A 172 16.85 -39.65 -18.28
CA GLY A 172 16.93 -38.53 -19.24
C GLY A 172 16.90 -37.11 -18.64
N GLY A 173 17.70 -36.13 -19.06
CA GLY A 173 18.56 -36.00 -20.23
C GLY A 173 18.56 -34.54 -20.70
N GLY A 174 19.70 -34.05 -21.20
CA GLY A 174 19.86 -32.80 -21.98
C GLY A 174 19.95 -31.52 -21.13
N GLY A 175 20.94 -30.64 -21.28
CA GLY A 175 21.68 -30.23 -22.46
C GLY A 175 21.31 -28.77 -22.78
N GLY A 176 22.28 -27.87 -22.93
CA GLY A 176 22.00 -26.50 -23.34
C GLY A 176 23.07 -25.48 -22.96
N ASP A 177 24.00 -25.31 -23.89
CA ASP A 177 25.07 -24.31 -23.99
C ASP A 177 24.52 -22.89 -24.32
N ASP A 178 25.43 -21.93 -24.50
CA ASP A 178 25.29 -20.53 -24.97
C ASP A 178 25.26 -19.45 -23.87
N GLY A 179 26.11 -18.41 -23.83
CA GLY A 179 27.04 -17.87 -24.84
C GLY A 179 26.89 -16.33 -24.92
N GLY A 180 28.01 -15.59 -24.82
CA GLY A 180 28.14 -14.15 -25.17
C GLY A 180 27.72 -13.15 -24.08
N GLY A 181 28.49 -12.16 -23.65
CA GLY A 181 29.50 -11.37 -24.36
C GLY A 181 28.93 -9.97 -24.62
N GLU A 182 29.37 -8.95 -23.85
CA GLU A 182 29.81 -7.65 -24.38
C GLU A 182 30.10 -6.64 -23.25
N THR A 183 31.37 -6.22 -23.24
CA THR A 183 31.95 -5.18 -22.40
C THR A 183 31.86 -3.83 -23.12
N MET A 184 31.07 -2.88 -22.62
CA MET A 184 31.20 -1.47 -23.00
C MET A 184 31.84 -0.67 -21.86
N LYS A 185 33.06 -0.21 -22.11
CA LYS A 185 33.75 0.83 -21.36
C LYS A 185 33.12 2.18 -21.75
N SER A 186 32.59 2.93 -20.80
CA SER A 186 32.28 4.35 -20.99
C SER A 186 32.84 5.17 -19.83
N THR A 187 33.38 6.31 -20.21
CA THR A 187 34.48 7.04 -19.58
C THR A 187 33.96 8.41 -19.15
N LEU A 188 34.31 8.80 -17.92
CA LEU A 188 34.52 10.18 -17.41
C LEU A 188 33.34 11.18 -17.26
N VAL A 189 33.28 11.69 -16.02
CA VAL A 189 33.22 13.12 -15.62
C VAL A 189 31.86 13.82 -15.62
N SER A 190 31.39 14.16 -14.42
CA SER A 190 30.90 15.52 -14.15
C SER A 190 31.00 15.88 -12.67
N LEU A 191 31.77 16.94 -12.45
CA LEU A 191 32.02 17.68 -11.24
C LEU A 191 30.86 18.70 -11.08
N VAL A 192 30.04 18.61 -10.04
CA VAL A 192 28.97 19.60 -9.79
C VAL A 192 29.24 20.34 -8.48
N LEU A 193 29.58 21.61 -8.63
CA LEU A 193 29.70 22.62 -7.57
C LEU A 193 28.31 22.95 -7.00
N LEU A 194 28.14 22.81 -5.68
CA LEU A 194 26.99 23.31 -4.92
C LEU A 194 27.19 24.80 -4.60
N GLY A 195 26.58 25.66 -5.41
CA GLY A 195 26.32 27.06 -5.07
C GLY A 195 24.92 27.20 -4.50
N ALA A 196 24.78 27.81 -3.32
CA ALA A 196 23.48 28.16 -2.73
C ALA A 196 22.80 29.26 -3.58
N ALA A 197 22.06 28.85 -4.60
CA ALA A 197 21.18 29.74 -5.34
C ALA A 197 19.88 29.97 -4.55
N PRO A 198 19.30 31.18 -4.57
CA PRO A 198 17.99 31.43 -4.00
C PRO A 198 16.97 30.47 -4.62
N VAL A 199 16.26 29.71 -3.79
CA VAL A 199 15.20 28.80 -4.20
C VAL A 199 14.09 29.67 -4.81
N ALA A 200 13.97 29.64 -6.14
CA ALA A 200 12.86 30.29 -6.81
C ALA A 200 11.59 29.52 -6.44
N VAL A 201 10.73 30.13 -5.63
CA VAL A 201 9.43 29.56 -5.27
C VAL A 201 8.59 29.52 -6.55
N SER A 202 8.37 28.34 -7.11
CA SER A 202 7.48 28.17 -8.25
C SER A 202 6.02 28.26 -7.81
N ALA A 203 5.18 28.91 -8.62
CA ALA A 203 3.74 28.76 -8.47
C ALA A 203 3.34 27.30 -8.73
N CYS A 204 2.25 26.84 -8.12
CA CYS A 204 1.66 25.54 -8.40
C CYS A 204 1.21 25.51 -9.86
N GLU A 205 2.01 24.89 -10.71
CA GLU A 205 1.73 24.70 -12.13
C GLU A 205 1.92 23.22 -12.50
N GLY A 206 1.23 22.76 -13.54
CA GLY A 206 1.35 21.39 -14.04
C GLY A 206 1.01 20.33 -12.98
N GLN A 207 2.01 19.55 -12.55
CA GLN A 207 1.84 18.42 -11.65
C GLN A 207 1.27 18.81 -10.28
N CYS A 208 1.55 20.01 -9.79
CA CYS A 208 1.00 20.48 -8.53
C CYS A 208 -0.54 20.66 -8.61
N ILE A 209 -1.05 21.27 -9.69
CA ILE A 209 -2.50 21.45 -9.91
C ILE A 209 -3.18 20.08 -10.08
N ILE A 210 -2.60 19.23 -10.92
CA ILE A 210 -3.14 17.88 -11.19
C ILE A 210 -3.20 17.07 -9.90
N GLY A 211 -2.08 16.99 -9.17
CA GLY A 211 -1.97 16.20 -7.95
C GLY A 211 -2.92 16.66 -6.84
N ILE A 212 -3.04 17.97 -6.62
CA ILE A 212 -3.96 18.52 -5.62
C ILE A 212 -5.42 18.24 -6.00
N THR A 213 -5.77 18.42 -7.27
CA THR A 213 -7.14 18.17 -7.78
C THR A 213 -7.50 16.70 -7.62
N ASP A 214 -6.64 15.79 -8.06
CA ASP A 214 -6.84 14.35 -7.92
C ASP A 214 -6.93 13.90 -6.46
N ALA A 215 -6.12 14.49 -5.57
CA ALA A 215 -6.18 14.19 -4.15
C ALA A 215 -7.54 14.57 -3.54
N PHE A 216 -8.12 15.73 -3.90
CA PHE A 216 -9.47 16.08 -3.46
C PHE A 216 -10.53 15.13 -4.02
N LEU A 217 -10.46 14.79 -5.30
CA LEU A 217 -11.40 13.83 -5.91
C LEU A 217 -11.32 12.44 -5.25
N GLY A 218 -10.10 11.97 -5.00
CA GLY A 218 -9.85 10.71 -4.31
C GLY A 218 -10.42 10.72 -2.90
N ASN A 219 -10.21 11.80 -2.16
CA ASN A 219 -10.75 11.98 -0.81
C ASN A 219 -12.30 12.01 -0.80
N TYR A 220 -12.93 12.74 -1.71
CA TYR A 220 -14.39 12.80 -1.83
C TYR A 220 -15.04 11.54 -2.40
N SER A 221 -14.28 10.65 -3.05
CA SER A 221 -14.81 9.40 -3.61
C SER A 221 -15.51 8.52 -2.55
N THR A 222 -14.99 8.48 -1.32
CA THR A 222 -15.54 7.66 -0.24
C THR A 222 -16.86 8.23 0.32
N PRO A 223 -16.94 9.51 0.72
CA PRO A 223 -18.22 10.14 1.10
C PRO A 223 -19.28 10.04 0.00
N ILE A 224 -18.93 10.27 -1.26
CA ILE A 224 -19.87 10.17 -2.40
C ILE A 224 -20.35 8.73 -2.56
N GLY A 225 -19.45 7.75 -2.53
CA GLY A 225 -19.80 6.33 -2.57
C GLY A 225 -20.76 5.94 -1.45
N SER A 226 -20.54 6.45 -0.24
CA SER A 226 -21.43 6.25 0.91
C SER A 226 -22.82 6.86 0.67
N VAL A 227 -22.90 8.10 0.17
CA VAL A 227 -24.16 8.77 -0.17
C VAL A 227 -24.93 8.01 -1.25
N LEU A 228 -24.26 7.66 -2.35
CA LEU A 228 -24.85 6.88 -3.44
C LEU A 228 -25.29 5.49 -2.97
N GLY A 229 -24.50 4.86 -2.11
CA GLY A 229 -24.85 3.61 -1.43
C GLY A 229 -26.11 3.73 -0.59
N ARG A 230 -26.28 4.82 0.18
CA ARG A 230 -27.47 5.09 1.00
C ARG A 230 -28.73 5.36 0.15
N LEU A 231 -28.59 5.96 -1.04
CA LEU A 231 -29.73 6.17 -1.93
C LEU A 231 -30.31 4.85 -2.48
N VAL A 232 -29.46 3.83 -2.60
CA VAL A 232 -29.71 2.66 -3.46
C VAL A 232 -29.78 1.34 -2.71
N CYS A 233 -28.97 1.15 -1.67
CA CYS A 233 -28.91 -0.10 -0.95
C CYS A 233 -29.86 -0.13 0.25
N ARG A 234 -30.59 -1.24 0.39
CA ARG A 234 -31.59 -1.50 1.45
C ARG A 234 -31.00 -2.08 2.74
N LYS A 235 -29.79 -2.64 2.74
CA LYS A 235 -29.31 -3.53 3.82
C LYS A 235 -27.97 -2.99 4.34
N LEU A 236 -27.72 -2.85 5.65
CA LEU A 236 -28.12 -3.70 6.77
C LEU A 236 -28.17 -2.85 8.07
N SER A 237 -29.30 -2.20 8.38
CA SER A 237 -29.54 -1.65 9.73
C SER A 237 -29.90 -2.78 10.71
N LEU A 238 -29.09 -3.85 10.75
CA LEU A 238 -29.21 -4.92 11.73
C LEU A 238 -28.24 -4.73 12.91
N TYR A 239 -27.43 -3.66 12.92
CA TYR A 239 -26.47 -3.44 14.00
C TYR A 239 -26.12 -1.96 14.25
N THR A 240 -27.11 -1.07 14.29
CA THR A 240 -26.94 0.26 14.89
C THR A 240 -28.15 0.57 15.78
N PRO A 241 -28.00 0.47 17.12
CA PRO A 241 -29.03 0.91 18.04
C PRO A 241 -28.93 2.43 18.21
N SER A 242 -29.66 3.20 17.41
CA SER A 242 -30.06 4.56 17.82
C SER A 242 -31.27 5.05 17.03
N ASN A 243 -32.41 4.99 17.72
CA ASN A 243 -33.64 5.79 17.71
C ASN A 243 -33.78 6.99 16.74
N SER A 244 -33.42 6.86 15.46
CA SER A 244 -33.72 7.86 14.43
C SER A 244 -34.33 7.16 13.22
N SER A 245 -35.65 7.32 13.10
CA SER A 245 -36.53 6.59 12.20
C SER A 245 -36.06 6.59 10.74
N SER A 246 -35.80 5.38 10.23
CA SER A 246 -35.25 5.07 8.92
C SER A 246 -36.21 5.47 7.76
N LYS A 247 -35.97 6.62 7.14
CA LYS A 247 -36.51 7.00 5.82
C LYS A 247 -35.47 7.01 4.69
N ALA A 248 -34.26 6.47 4.92
CA ALA A 248 -33.16 6.55 3.95
C ALA A 248 -33.28 5.56 2.76
N ASN A 249 -34.18 4.58 2.82
CA ASN A 249 -34.27 3.52 1.81
C ASN A 249 -35.39 3.80 0.81
N GLN A 250 -35.14 4.57 -0.23
CA GLN A 250 -36.22 5.07 -1.08
C GLN A 250 -36.30 4.40 -2.47
N ILE A 251 -35.22 4.25 -3.24
CA ILE A 251 -35.34 3.69 -4.62
C ILE A 251 -35.73 2.22 -4.55
N SER A 252 -34.96 1.45 -3.78
CA SER A 252 -35.08 0.00 -3.69
C SER A 252 -36.41 -0.49 -3.09
N ASN A 253 -37.03 0.30 -2.21
CA ASN A 253 -38.26 -0.10 -1.53
C ASN A 253 -39.50 0.46 -2.24
N GLU A 254 -39.39 1.63 -2.86
CA GLU A 254 -40.54 2.32 -3.45
C GLU A 254 -40.73 1.98 -4.93
N LEU A 255 -39.64 1.66 -5.66
CA LEU A 255 -39.68 1.51 -7.12
C LEU A 255 -39.66 0.05 -7.59
N ILE A 256 -38.79 -0.80 -7.01
CA ILE A 256 -38.58 -2.18 -7.49
C ILE A 256 -38.62 -3.19 -6.32
N PRO A 257 -39.66 -4.04 -6.22
CA PRO A 257 -39.71 -5.12 -5.25
C PRO A 257 -38.42 -5.98 -5.30
N PRO A 258 -37.88 -6.45 -4.16
CA PRO A 258 -36.64 -7.22 -4.12
C PRO A 258 -36.63 -8.44 -5.03
N GLU A 259 -37.78 -9.09 -5.14
CA GLU A 259 -38.00 -10.30 -5.96
C GLU A 259 -37.95 -10.01 -7.46
N SER A 260 -38.13 -8.75 -7.86
CA SER A 260 -38.19 -8.33 -9.26
C SER A 260 -36.85 -7.80 -9.80
N ARG A 261 -35.79 -7.77 -8.98
CA ARG A 261 -34.51 -7.15 -9.37
C ARG A 261 -33.68 -8.13 -10.18
N THR A 262 -33.32 -7.74 -11.41
CA THR A 262 -32.38 -8.54 -12.21
C THR A 262 -30.92 -8.08 -12.03
N SER A 263 -30.71 -6.89 -11.46
CA SER A 263 -29.41 -6.24 -11.35
C SER A 263 -29.10 -5.80 -9.90
N THR A 264 -27.80 -5.65 -9.61
CA THR A 264 -27.37 -5.06 -8.34
C THR A 264 -27.85 -3.61 -8.28
N PRO A 265 -28.34 -3.14 -7.12
CA PRO A 265 -28.86 -1.78 -6.99
C PRO A 265 -27.87 -0.70 -7.48
N PHE A 266 -26.57 -0.90 -7.25
CA PHE A 266 -25.53 0.05 -7.65
C PHE A 266 -25.41 0.22 -9.18
N LYS A 267 -25.79 -0.80 -9.96
CA LYS A 267 -25.75 -0.77 -11.43
C LYS A 267 -26.70 0.28 -12.04
N TYR A 268 -27.78 0.63 -11.34
CA TYR A 268 -28.67 1.69 -11.83
C TYR A 268 -28.00 3.06 -11.78
N LEU A 269 -27.00 3.28 -10.91
CA LEU A 269 -26.28 4.54 -10.76
C LEU A 269 -25.09 4.68 -11.70
N THR A 270 -24.73 3.65 -12.47
CA THR A 270 -23.58 3.69 -13.38
C THR A 270 -23.58 4.93 -14.29
N PRO A 271 -24.69 5.33 -14.95
CA PRO A 271 -24.71 6.54 -15.76
C PRO A 271 -24.37 7.82 -15.00
N LEU A 272 -24.76 7.90 -13.72
CA LEU A 272 -24.47 9.05 -12.86
C LEU A 272 -23.01 9.06 -12.42
N ILE A 273 -22.47 7.91 -12.03
CA ILE A 273 -21.08 7.77 -11.59
C ILE A 273 -20.12 8.03 -12.76
N ASP A 274 -20.41 7.49 -13.94
CA ASP A 274 -19.59 7.68 -15.14
C ASP A 274 -19.56 9.16 -15.55
N THR A 275 -20.72 9.83 -15.50
CA THR A 275 -20.77 11.26 -15.81
C THR A 275 -20.07 12.10 -14.74
N TYR A 276 -20.21 11.75 -13.46
CA TYR A 276 -19.49 12.40 -12.37
C TYR A 276 -17.98 12.29 -12.59
N ASN A 277 -17.46 11.08 -12.77
CA ASN A 277 -16.02 10.86 -12.97
C ASN A 277 -15.47 11.60 -14.20
N LYS A 278 -16.28 11.74 -15.25
CA LYS A 278 -15.90 12.48 -16.47
C LYS A 278 -15.82 13.99 -16.25
N LEU A 279 -16.68 14.56 -15.43
CA LEU A 279 -16.79 16.01 -15.22
C LEU A 279 -16.00 16.50 -14.00
N ALA A 280 -15.82 15.65 -12.99
CA ALA A 280 -15.37 16.06 -11.68
C ALA A 280 -13.97 16.67 -11.69
N TYR A 281 -13.06 16.15 -12.52
CA TYR A 281 -11.73 16.71 -12.65
C TYR A 281 -11.74 18.16 -13.12
N ASN A 282 -12.32 18.43 -14.30
CA ASN A 282 -12.34 19.79 -14.85
C ASN A 282 -13.12 20.77 -13.97
N ALA A 283 -14.23 20.33 -13.38
CA ALA A 283 -15.03 21.17 -12.48
C ALA A 283 -14.27 21.51 -11.20
N MET A 284 -13.62 20.53 -10.57
CA MET A 284 -12.81 20.72 -9.36
C MET A 284 -11.56 21.57 -9.65
N GLU A 285 -10.86 21.27 -10.74
CA GLU A 285 -9.72 22.05 -11.20
C GLU A 285 -10.14 23.50 -11.37
N THR A 286 -11.16 23.79 -12.19
CA THR A 286 -11.60 25.17 -12.49
C THR A 286 -12.08 25.94 -11.25
N ALA A 287 -12.79 25.25 -10.33
CA ALA A 287 -13.26 25.83 -9.09
C ALA A 287 -12.12 26.22 -8.13
N ILE A 288 -11.03 25.45 -8.09
CA ILE A 288 -9.85 25.79 -7.29
C ILE A 288 -8.96 26.78 -8.07
N PHE A 289 -8.63 26.44 -9.32
CA PHE A 289 -7.71 27.09 -10.24
C PHE A 289 -8.36 27.31 -11.63
N PRO A 290 -8.50 28.53 -12.16
CA PRO A 290 -8.00 29.79 -11.64
C PRO A 290 -9.06 30.54 -10.82
N SER A 291 -10.17 29.92 -10.39
CA SER A 291 -11.27 30.70 -9.83
C SER A 291 -10.94 31.38 -8.50
N TYR A 292 -10.22 30.72 -7.59
CA TYR A 292 -9.84 31.31 -6.30
C TYR A 292 -8.32 31.43 -6.16
N PHE A 293 -7.59 30.37 -6.46
CA PHE A 293 -6.13 30.38 -6.46
C PHE A 293 -5.65 30.72 -7.87
N HIS A 294 -5.15 31.94 -8.04
CA HIS A 294 -4.55 32.39 -9.29
C HIS A 294 -3.06 32.10 -9.27
N GLY A 295 -2.50 31.56 -10.36
CA GLY A 295 -1.11 31.06 -10.47
C GLY A 295 -0.02 31.89 -9.76
N LYS A 296 0.80 32.62 -10.52
CA LYS A 296 1.78 33.53 -9.90
C LYS A 296 1.06 34.62 -9.12
N CYS A 297 1.62 35.06 -7.99
CA CYS A 297 1.08 36.16 -7.19
C CYS A 297 0.85 37.38 -8.09
N GLN A 298 -0.38 37.65 -8.49
CA GLN A 298 -0.74 38.91 -9.11
C GLN A 298 -1.19 39.85 -7.99
N ASP A 299 -0.71 41.08 -8.01
CA ASP A 299 -1.25 42.13 -7.15
C ASP A 299 -2.76 42.24 -7.37
N ALA A 300 -3.50 42.57 -6.31
CA ALA A 300 -4.96 42.71 -6.33
C ALA A 300 -5.41 43.54 -7.56
N PRO A 301 -6.56 43.20 -8.19
CA PRO A 301 -7.00 43.83 -9.43
C PRO A 301 -7.17 45.35 -9.22
N GLY A 302 -6.18 46.12 -9.69
CA GLY A 302 -6.12 47.58 -9.50
C GLY A 302 -4.76 48.14 -9.10
N ALA A 303 -3.80 47.31 -8.67
CA ALA A 303 -2.45 47.76 -8.31
C ALA A 303 -1.44 47.49 -9.45
N ASN A 304 -1.34 48.43 -10.39
CA ASN A 304 -0.19 48.70 -11.27
C ASN A 304 0.46 47.59 -12.13
N GLY A 305 -0.03 46.34 -12.13
CA GLY A 305 0.52 45.27 -12.97
C GLY A 305 1.98 44.92 -12.67
N VAL A 306 2.48 45.32 -11.50
CA VAL A 306 3.81 44.93 -11.01
C VAL A 306 3.65 43.58 -10.33
N GLU A 307 4.42 42.59 -10.74
CA GLU A 307 4.45 41.29 -10.07
C GLU A 307 5.12 41.49 -8.70
N PRO A 308 4.38 41.42 -7.57
CA PRO A 308 4.97 41.58 -6.26
C PRO A 308 6.02 40.50 -6.05
N LYS A 309 7.15 40.86 -5.44
CA LYS A 309 8.13 39.84 -5.00
C LYS A 309 7.37 38.84 -4.13
N GLY A 310 7.25 37.60 -4.60
CA GLY A 310 6.48 36.55 -3.94
C GLY A 310 6.76 36.53 -2.45
N CYS A 311 5.70 36.52 -1.65
CA CYS A 311 5.79 36.48 -0.19
C CYS A 311 6.54 35.20 0.22
N PRO A 312 7.73 35.30 0.87
CA PRO A 312 8.41 34.15 1.44
C PRO A 312 7.77 33.69 2.75
N ASP A 313 6.84 34.48 3.30
CA ASP A 313 6.12 34.18 4.53
C ASP A 313 4.83 33.41 4.20
N PRO A 314 4.64 32.19 4.73
CA PRO A 314 3.40 31.42 4.55
C PRO A 314 2.15 32.12 5.11
N ASP A 315 2.28 33.16 5.95
CA ASP A 315 1.15 33.90 6.51
C ASP A 315 0.73 35.16 5.73
N CYS A 316 1.14 35.25 4.47
CA CYS A 316 0.80 36.38 3.61
C CYS A 316 -0.69 36.36 3.20
N PRO A 317 -1.45 37.47 3.37
CA PRO A 317 -2.88 37.54 3.07
C PRO A 317 -3.20 37.57 1.56
N VAL A 318 -2.18 37.57 0.70
CA VAL A 318 -2.34 37.58 -0.75
C VAL A 318 -2.63 36.16 -1.23
N VAL A 319 -3.81 35.96 -1.83
CA VAL A 319 -4.18 34.67 -2.40
C VAL A 319 -3.39 34.45 -3.68
N CYS A 320 -2.44 33.52 -3.63
CA CYS A 320 -1.70 33.05 -4.80
C CYS A 320 -1.77 31.53 -4.92
N GLY A 321 -1.47 31.02 -6.10
CA GLY A 321 -1.41 29.59 -6.38
C GLY A 321 -0.13 28.93 -5.89
N THR A 322 0.57 29.46 -4.88
CA THR A 322 1.73 28.75 -4.30
C THR A 322 1.27 27.71 -3.27
N PRO A 323 2.01 26.61 -3.09
CA PRO A 323 1.71 25.62 -2.05
C PRO A 323 1.53 26.23 -0.64
N GLY A 324 2.36 27.22 -0.28
CA GLY A 324 2.25 27.92 1.00
C GLY A 324 0.93 28.67 1.17
N SER A 325 0.49 29.41 0.15
CA SER A 325 -0.82 30.10 0.17
C SER A 325 -2.00 29.13 0.21
N LEU A 326 -1.94 28.02 -0.52
CA LEU A 326 -2.95 26.95 -0.47
C LEU A 326 -3.12 26.41 0.97
N ILE A 327 -2.03 26.26 1.72
CA ILE A 327 -2.04 25.80 3.11
C ILE A 327 -2.58 26.86 4.06
N HIS A 328 -2.18 28.12 3.88
CA HIS A 328 -2.68 29.24 4.68
C HIS A 328 -4.20 29.39 4.52
N PHE A 329 -4.70 29.31 3.29
CA PHE A 329 -6.12 29.38 2.96
C PHE A 329 -6.80 28.00 2.89
N TYR A 330 -6.28 26.99 3.58
CA TYR A 330 -6.79 25.61 3.46
C TYR A 330 -8.28 25.48 3.82
N SER A 331 -8.76 26.21 4.84
CA SER A 331 -10.18 26.20 5.19
C SER A 331 -11.07 26.67 4.03
N LYS A 332 -10.59 27.63 3.23
CA LYS A 332 -11.31 28.14 2.07
C LYS A 332 -11.20 27.18 0.89
N LEU A 333 -10.02 26.61 0.67
CA LEU A 333 -9.79 25.54 -0.32
C LEU A 333 -10.73 24.35 -0.10
N ARG A 334 -10.84 23.88 1.15
CA ARG A 334 -11.77 22.78 1.53
C ARG A 334 -13.22 23.14 1.23
N THR A 335 -13.63 24.37 1.57
CA THR A 335 -15.00 24.86 1.31
C THR A 335 -15.30 24.90 -0.18
N ILE A 336 -14.39 25.39 -1.01
CA ILE A 336 -14.55 25.44 -2.47
C ILE A 336 -14.71 24.02 -3.03
N ALA A 337 -13.83 23.09 -2.64
CA ALA A 337 -13.91 21.72 -3.13
C ALA A 337 -15.22 21.03 -2.72
N PHE A 338 -15.69 21.29 -1.49
CA PHE A 338 -16.97 20.77 -1.00
C PHE A 338 -18.18 21.36 -1.75
N ASP A 339 -18.22 22.68 -1.90
CA ASP A 339 -19.31 23.39 -2.57
C ASP A 339 -19.41 22.97 -4.04
N GLU A 340 -18.26 22.81 -4.71
CA GLU A 340 -18.22 22.31 -6.09
C GLU A 340 -18.72 20.86 -6.18
N THR A 341 -18.30 19.99 -5.26
CA THR A 341 -18.82 18.61 -5.18
C THR A 341 -20.34 18.57 -5.02
N ILE A 342 -20.89 19.42 -4.15
CA ILE A 342 -22.33 19.58 -3.96
C ILE A 342 -23.01 20.11 -5.21
N SER A 343 -22.43 21.12 -5.86
CA SER A 343 -22.93 21.73 -7.09
C SER A 343 -23.02 20.70 -8.21
N MET A 344 -21.97 19.91 -8.42
CA MET A 344 -21.95 18.81 -9.37
C MET A 344 -23.03 17.78 -9.08
N LEU A 345 -23.17 17.33 -7.82
CA LEU A 345 -24.23 16.38 -7.46
C LEU A 345 -25.62 16.96 -7.73
N LYS A 346 -25.87 18.25 -7.43
CA LYS A 346 -27.15 18.92 -7.75
C LYS A 346 -27.42 18.92 -9.26
N ASN A 347 -26.40 19.21 -10.08
CA ASN A 347 -26.53 19.25 -11.53
C ASN A 347 -26.77 17.86 -12.12
N LEU A 348 -26.05 16.85 -11.65
CA LEU A 348 -26.19 15.46 -12.12
C LEU A 348 -27.50 14.82 -11.67
N THR A 349 -28.03 15.20 -10.50
CA THR A 349 -29.31 14.70 -9.98
C THR A 349 -30.54 15.47 -10.49
N ASN A 350 -30.34 16.55 -11.24
CA ASN A 350 -31.43 17.31 -11.87
C ASN A 350 -32.19 16.42 -12.88
N PRO A 351 -33.54 16.39 -12.85
CA PRO A 351 -34.34 15.63 -13.82
C PRO A 351 -34.03 15.90 -15.30
N GLU A 352 -33.55 17.10 -15.62
CA GLU A 352 -33.19 17.49 -16.98
C GLU A 352 -31.84 16.94 -17.42
N SER A 353 -31.00 16.46 -16.49
CA SER A 353 -29.66 15.96 -16.77
C SER A 353 -29.70 14.62 -17.51
N ASP A 354 -28.72 14.39 -18.39
CA ASP A 354 -28.60 13.13 -19.12
C ASP A 354 -28.27 11.96 -18.19
N SER A 355 -27.51 12.23 -17.12
CA SER A 355 -27.20 11.25 -16.07
C SER A 355 -28.46 10.75 -15.37
N PHE A 356 -29.36 11.66 -14.98
CA PHE A 356 -30.63 11.32 -14.34
C PHE A 356 -31.51 10.51 -15.29
N LYS A 357 -31.64 10.95 -16.55
CA LYS A 357 -32.38 10.21 -17.59
C LYS A 357 -31.80 8.81 -17.80
N GLY A 358 -30.48 8.66 -17.75
CA GLY A 358 -29.78 7.38 -17.82
C GLY A 358 -30.15 6.44 -16.67
N VAL A 359 -30.15 6.95 -15.43
CA VAL A 359 -30.59 6.19 -14.25
C VAL A 359 -32.06 5.79 -14.37
N ALA A 360 -32.94 6.74 -14.74
CA ALA A 360 -34.37 6.48 -14.92
C ALA A 360 -34.62 5.38 -15.96
N LYS A 361 -33.92 5.44 -17.09
CA LYS A 361 -33.98 4.41 -18.14
C LYS A 361 -33.52 3.04 -17.63
N ALA A 362 -32.43 2.98 -16.87
CA ALA A 362 -31.92 1.73 -16.29
C ALA A 362 -32.90 1.11 -15.28
N VAL A 363 -33.54 1.93 -14.44
CA VAL A 363 -34.58 1.50 -13.48
C VAL A 363 -35.82 0.99 -14.23
N MET A 364 -36.29 1.71 -15.26
CA MET A 364 -37.45 1.28 -16.05
C MET A 364 -37.20 -0.01 -16.82
N ALA A 365 -36.01 -0.17 -17.42
CA ALA A 365 -35.65 -1.38 -18.14
C ALA A 365 -35.71 -2.64 -17.26
N ASP A 366 -35.36 -2.54 -15.98
CA ASP A 366 -35.44 -3.64 -15.02
C ASP A 366 -36.88 -3.96 -14.62
N ILE A 367 -37.72 -2.92 -14.45
CA ILE A 367 -39.16 -3.07 -14.17
C ILE A 367 -39.86 -3.80 -15.33
N ASP A 368 -39.56 -3.43 -16.57
CA ASP A 368 -40.18 -4.00 -17.77
C ASP A 368 -39.65 -5.40 -18.07
N GLY A 369 -38.34 -5.64 -17.90
CA GLY A 369 -37.70 -6.94 -18.14
C GLY A 369 -38.26 -8.07 -17.27
N ASN A 370 -38.75 -7.77 -16.06
CA ASN A 370 -39.37 -8.77 -15.19
C ASN A 370 -40.80 -9.12 -15.61
N SER A 371 -41.50 -8.21 -16.30
CA SER A 371 -42.90 -8.42 -16.72
C SER A 371 -43.03 -9.43 -17.87
N SER A 372 -41.95 -9.67 -18.63
CA SER A 372 -41.96 -10.60 -19.78
C SER A 372 -41.64 -12.06 -19.44
N ARG A 373 -41.21 -12.37 -18.20
CA ARG A 373 -40.70 -13.72 -17.84
C ARG A 373 -41.64 -14.60 -17.04
N GLY A 374 -42.75 -14.07 -16.51
CA GLY A 374 -43.67 -14.86 -15.68
C GLY A 374 -45.12 -14.45 -15.87
N GLY A 375 -45.86 -15.18 -16.71
CA GLY A 375 -47.30 -15.00 -16.78
C GLY A 375 -47.96 -15.68 -17.96
N ILE A 376 -48.42 -16.91 -17.75
CA ILE A 376 -49.59 -17.45 -18.44
C ILE A 376 -50.69 -16.41 -18.28
N VAL A 377 -51.08 -15.77 -19.39
CA VAL A 377 -52.06 -14.68 -19.42
C VAL A 377 -53.41 -15.24 -18.96
N THR A 378 -53.78 -15.04 -17.70
CA THR A 378 -55.17 -15.19 -17.28
C THR A 378 -55.99 -14.05 -17.90
N PRO A 379 -56.89 -14.35 -18.85
CA PRO A 379 -57.71 -13.33 -19.50
C PRO A 379 -58.74 -12.83 -18.49
N GLY A 380 -58.72 -11.54 -18.15
CA GLY A 380 -59.78 -10.93 -17.34
C GLY A 380 -59.37 -9.82 -16.37
N ARG A 381 -58.08 -9.57 -16.14
CA ARG A 381 -57.64 -8.42 -15.33
C ARG A 381 -57.38 -7.21 -16.20
N VAL A 382 -58.29 -6.23 -16.13
CA VAL A 382 -58.16 -4.90 -16.74
C VAL A 382 -56.84 -4.27 -16.26
N GLY A 383 -55.86 -4.18 -17.15
CA GLY A 383 -54.54 -3.65 -16.86
C GLY A 383 -54.58 -2.16 -16.52
N VAL A 384 -53.88 -1.76 -15.47
CA VAL A 384 -53.63 -0.34 -15.16
C VAL A 384 -52.79 0.26 -16.30
N PRO A 385 -53.09 1.46 -16.81
CA PRO A 385 -52.35 2.06 -17.93
C PRO A 385 -50.86 2.24 -17.61
N LEU A 386 -49.98 1.72 -18.47
CA LEU A 386 -48.51 1.78 -18.33
C LEU A 386 -47.96 3.22 -18.16
N LEU A 387 -48.60 4.21 -18.78
CA LEU A 387 -48.21 5.63 -18.70
C LEU A 387 -48.27 6.20 -17.28
N ARG A 388 -49.22 5.77 -16.44
CA ARG A 388 -49.26 6.23 -15.03
C ARG A 388 -48.11 5.65 -14.20
N ARG A 389 -47.55 4.51 -14.60
CA ARG A 389 -46.48 3.86 -13.87
C ARG A 389 -45.14 4.56 -14.09
N THR A 390 -44.85 4.99 -15.32
CA THR A 390 -43.59 5.67 -15.67
C THR A 390 -43.46 7.02 -14.98
N GLU A 391 -44.53 7.82 -14.98
CA GLU A 391 -44.57 9.14 -14.32
C GLU A 391 -44.36 9.04 -12.80
N ASN A 392 -44.97 8.02 -12.17
CA ASN A 392 -44.76 7.76 -10.74
C ASN A 392 -43.32 7.38 -10.41
N VAL A 393 -42.67 6.58 -11.26
CA VAL A 393 -41.27 6.17 -11.07
C VAL A 393 -40.33 7.37 -11.21
N THR A 394 -40.54 8.25 -12.19
CA THR A 394 -39.69 9.44 -12.38
C THR A 394 -39.84 10.43 -11.24
N MET A 395 -41.06 10.71 -10.78
CA MET A 395 -41.30 11.61 -9.63
C MET A 395 -40.68 11.07 -8.34
N ALA A 396 -40.82 9.77 -8.08
CA ALA A 396 -40.19 9.15 -6.93
C ALA A 396 -38.66 9.18 -7.05
N LEU A 397 -38.09 8.85 -8.21
CA LEU A 397 -36.64 8.93 -8.43
C LEU A 397 -36.11 10.35 -8.24
N GLU A 398 -36.81 11.37 -8.75
CA GLU A 398 -36.47 12.78 -8.55
C GLU A 398 -36.41 13.17 -7.07
N ARG A 399 -37.44 12.82 -6.29
CA ARG A 399 -37.47 13.10 -4.84
C ARG A 399 -36.29 12.46 -4.11
N ILE A 400 -35.85 11.30 -4.57
CA ILE A 400 -34.77 10.54 -3.95
C ILE A 400 -33.42 11.14 -4.31
N MET A 401 -33.21 11.42 -5.59
CA MET A 401 -31.98 12.02 -6.10
C MET A 401 -31.74 13.42 -5.54
N LYS A 402 -32.80 14.21 -5.30
CA LYS A 402 -32.73 15.51 -4.60
C LYS A 402 -32.15 15.42 -3.18
N GLN A 403 -32.08 14.23 -2.58
CA GLN A 403 -31.48 14.05 -1.25
C GLN A 403 -29.97 13.84 -1.29
N ALA A 404 -29.37 13.54 -2.45
CA ALA A 404 -27.93 13.28 -2.53
C ALA A 404 -27.08 14.41 -1.94
N PRO A 405 -27.31 15.70 -2.28
CA PRO A 405 -26.52 16.80 -1.71
C PRO A 405 -26.72 16.95 -0.20
N ILE A 406 -27.95 16.74 0.29
CA ILE A 406 -28.30 16.82 1.70
C ILE A 406 -27.64 15.68 2.49
N LEU A 407 -27.59 14.49 1.90
CA LEU A 407 -26.93 13.33 2.50
C LEU A 407 -25.41 13.52 2.54
N LEU A 408 -24.81 14.16 1.53
CA LEU A 408 -23.38 14.48 1.54
C LEU A 408 -23.05 15.47 2.66
N ASP A 409 -23.84 16.54 2.79
CA ASP A 409 -23.70 17.51 3.87
C ASP A 409 -23.77 16.85 5.26
N LYS A 410 -24.76 15.98 5.47
CA LYS A 410 -24.87 15.18 6.69
C LYS A 410 -23.73 14.19 6.90
N THR A 411 -23.15 13.65 5.83
CA THR A 411 -22.07 12.66 5.92
C THR A 411 -20.72 13.32 6.19
N CYS A 412 -20.56 14.59 5.86
CA CYS A 412 -19.35 15.35 6.17
C CYS A 412 -19.41 16.08 7.52
N GLY A 413 -20.56 16.09 8.17
CA GLY A 413 -20.77 16.74 9.48
C GLY A 413 -20.79 18.27 9.40
N GLU A 414 -21.16 18.92 10.50
CA GLU A 414 -21.14 20.39 10.59
C GLU A 414 -19.72 20.93 10.36
N GLY A 415 -19.59 21.91 9.47
CA GLY A 415 -18.29 22.50 9.13
C GLY A 415 -17.33 21.55 8.40
N GLN A 416 -17.83 20.44 7.83
CA GLN A 416 -17.05 19.43 7.09
C GLN A 416 -16.01 18.70 7.97
N ALA A 417 -16.26 18.60 9.28
CA ALA A 417 -15.32 18.00 10.22
C ALA A 417 -14.97 16.54 9.86
N GLU A 418 -15.94 15.75 9.40
CA GLU A 418 -15.74 14.33 9.04
C GLU A 418 -15.13 14.15 7.64
N CYS A 419 -15.19 15.18 6.79
CA CYS A 419 -14.55 15.24 5.48
C CYS A 419 -13.32 16.17 5.50
N SER A 420 -12.67 16.30 6.66
CA SER A 420 -11.46 17.09 6.81
C SER A 420 -10.23 16.19 6.73
N TRP A 421 -9.50 16.29 5.62
CA TRP A 421 -8.19 15.66 5.43
C TRP A 421 -7.05 16.65 5.64
N GLU A 422 -7.27 17.63 6.53
CA GLU A 422 -6.43 18.83 6.63
C GLU A 422 -4.95 18.52 6.82
N VAL A 423 -4.60 17.67 7.79
CA VAL A 423 -3.19 17.35 8.08
C VAL A 423 -2.52 16.69 6.87
N ALA A 424 -3.11 15.60 6.36
CA ALA A 424 -2.57 14.85 5.23
C ALA A 424 -2.50 15.67 3.94
N MET A 425 -3.50 16.51 3.68
CA MET A 425 -3.50 17.37 2.50
C MET A 425 -2.50 18.51 2.62
N LYS A 426 -2.33 19.12 3.79
CA LYS A 426 -1.29 20.15 4.00
C LYS A 426 0.10 19.57 3.79
N GLU A 427 0.39 18.40 4.35
CA GLU A 427 1.65 17.69 4.12
C GLU A 427 1.86 17.36 2.64
N TYR A 428 0.83 16.88 1.95
CA TYR A 428 0.89 16.59 0.52
C TYR A 428 1.13 17.86 -0.31
N ILE A 429 0.45 18.97 0.00
CA ILE A 429 0.66 20.25 -0.70
C ILE A 429 2.09 20.76 -0.48
N MET A 430 2.67 20.63 0.73
CA MET A 430 4.07 21.00 1.00
C MET A 430 5.09 20.12 0.29
N SER A 431 4.69 18.95 -0.24
CA SER A 431 5.60 18.09 -1.00
C SER A 431 5.92 18.65 -2.40
N PHE A 432 5.14 19.62 -2.88
CA PHE A 432 5.39 20.30 -4.15
C PHE A 432 6.41 21.45 -3.98
N PRO A 433 7.30 21.65 -4.96
CA PRO A 433 8.42 22.60 -4.88
C PRO A 433 8.03 24.07 -4.97
#